data_AF-A0A955TNQ1-F1
#
_entry.id   AF-A0A955TNQ1-F1
#
_cell.length_a   1.000
_cell.length_b   1.000
_cell.length_c   1.000
_cell.angle_alpha   90.00
_cell.angle_beta   90.00
_cell.angle_gamma   90.00
#
_symmetry.space_group_name_H-M   'P 1'
#
loop_
_entity.id
_entity.type
_entity.pdbx_description
1 polymer ?
#
loop_
_entity_poly.entity_id
_entity_poly.type
_entity_poly.pdbx_seq_one_letter_code
_entity_poly.pdbx_strand_id
1 'polypeptide(L)' 'HCVNITVGLPILRTSVDHGTAFDIAGKGKADPTSLVEAIVTATHLAPTFHSRNRVEGKLSHKG' A
#
# COMPACT_ATOMS: atom_id res chain seq x y z
N HIS A 1 8.56 -9.70 -7.05
CA HIS A 1 7.78 -8.87 -7.98
C HIS A 1 7.98 -7.41 -7.57
N CYS A 2 7.40 -6.44 -8.28
CA CYS A 2 7.51 -5.03 -7.90
C CYS A 2 6.25 -4.60 -7.12
N VAL A 3 6.38 -3.59 -6.25
CA VAL A 3 5.26 -3.01 -5.50
C VAL A 3 5.25 -1.51 -5.69
N ASN A 4 4.10 -0.96 -6.05
CA ASN A 4 3.91 0.48 -6.13
C ASN A 4 3.54 1.05 -4.74
N ILE A 5 4.24 2.10 -4.31
CA ILE A 5 3.98 2.82 -3.05
C ILE A 5 3.66 4.27 -3.38
N THR A 6 2.57 4.80 -2.82
CA THR A 6 2.20 6.22 -2.98
C THR A 6 2.64 7.01 -1.75
N VAL A 7 3.46 8.04 -1.96
CA VAL A 7 3.98 8.94 -0.91
C VAL A 7 3.18 10.24 -0.89
N GLY A 8 2.95 10.79 0.31
CA GLY A 8 2.27 12.08 0.51
C GLY A 8 0.78 11.99 0.85
N LEU A 9 0.20 10.79 0.86
CA LEU A 9 -1.17 10.58 1.36
C LEU A 9 -1.19 10.46 2.90
N PRO A 10 -2.27 10.89 3.57
CA PRO A 10 -2.44 10.71 5.01
C PRO A 10 -2.74 9.25 5.41
N ILE A 11 -2.77 8.35 4.43
CA ILE A 11 -2.95 6.90 4.59
C ILE A 11 -1.82 6.15 3.91
N LEU A 12 -1.50 4.96 4.42
CA LEU A 12 -0.58 4.04 3.77
C LEU A 12 -1.27 3.42 2.55
N ARG A 13 -0.65 3.54 1.37
CA ARG A 13 -1.18 2.98 0.13
C ARG A 13 -0.10 2.25 -0.66
N THR A 14 -0.29 0.94 -0.83
CA THR A 14 0.45 0.09 -1.76
C THR A 14 -0.46 -0.40 -2.89
N SER A 15 0.10 -0.83 -4.01
CA SER A 15 -0.65 -1.49 -5.08
C SER A 15 0.21 -2.45 -5.88
N VAL A 16 -0.45 -3.33 -6.63
CA VAL A 16 0.17 -4.17 -7.65
C VAL A 16 0.92 -3.34 -8.69
N ASP A 17 1.91 -3.97 -9.32
CA ASP A 17 2.72 -3.43 -10.42
C ASP A 17 2.12 -3.68 -11.81
N HIS A 18 1.03 -4.44 -11.91
CA HIS A 18 0.37 -4.78 -13.18
C HIS A 18 -1.00 -4.10 -13.36
N GLY A 19 -1.47 -4.08 -14.60
CA GLY A 19 -2.79 -3.58 -14.98
C GLY A 19 -3.91 -4.60 -14.74
N THR A 20 -5.09 -4.33 -15.32
CA THR A 20 -6.32 -5.11 -15.10
C THR A 20 -6.32 -6.51 -15.72
N ALA A 21 -5.44 -6.78 -16.69
CA ALA A 21 -5.30 -8.08 -17.34
C ALA A 21 -6.65 -8.66 -17.87
N PHE A 22 -7.44 -7.84 -18.55
CA PHE A 22 -8.78 -8.20 -19.04
C PHE A 22 -8.79 -9.41 -19.99
N ASP A 23 -7.71 -9.59 -20.74
CA ASP A 23 -7.49 -10.71 -21.64
C ASP A 23 -7.41 -12.06 -20.90
N ILE A 24 -7.12 -12.08 -19.61
CA ILE A 24 -7.04 -13.28 -18.76
C ILE A 24 -8.04 -13.31 -17.59
N ALA A 25 -8.89 -12.29 -17.48
CA ALA A 25 -9.92 -12.22 -16.44
C ALA A 25 -10.85 -13.45 -16.50
N GLY A 26 -11.08 -14.09 -15.35
CA GLY A 26 -11.93 -15.29 -15.24
C GLY A 26 -11.32 -16.59 -15.80
N LYS A 27 -10.09 -16.56 -16.33
CA LYS A 27 -9.43 -17.75 -16.92
C LYS A 27 -8.53 -18.52 -15.94
N GLY A 28 -8.40 -18.04 -14.70
CA GLY A 28 -7.52 -18.66 -13.69
C GLY A 28 -6.02 -18.57 -14.00
N LYS A 29 -5.61 -17.61 -14.86
CA LYS A 29 -4.22 -17.45 -15.33
C LYS A 29 -3.47 -16.28 -14.71
N ALA A 30 -4.14 -15.46 -13.90
CA ALA A 30 -3.50 -14.31 -13.26
C ALA A 30 -2.51 -14.76 -12.19
N ASP A 31 -1.34 -14.14 -12.15
CA ASP A 31 -0.35 -14.36 -11.11
C ASP A 31 -0.65 -13.47 -9.89
N PRO A 32 -0.98 -14.02 -8.71
CA PRO A 32 -1.32 -13.24 -7.53
C PRO A 32 -0.09 -12.70 -6.78
N THR A 33 1.14 -13.05 -7.18
CA THR A 33 2.35 -12.79 -6.38
C THR A 33 2.54 -11.28 -6.11
N SER A 34 2.28 -10.42 -7.09
CA SER A 34 2.34 -8.95 -6.94
C SER A 34 1.36 -8.42 -5.88
N LEU A 35 0.14 -8.98 -5.83
CA LEU A 35 -0.86 -8.59 -4.85
C LEU A 35 -0.43 -9.01 -3.43
N VAL A 36 0.09 -10.23 -3.29
CA VAL A 36 0.62 -10.72 -2.01
C VAL A 36 1.75 -9.83 -1.53
N GLU A 37 2.72 -9.51 -2.38
CA GLU A 37 3.84 -8.63 -2.02
C GLU A 37 3.36 -7.22 -1.65
N ALA A 38 2.35 -6.67 -2.31
CA ALA A 38 1.78 -5.37 -1.98
C ALA A 38 1.15 -5.35 -0.57
N ILE A 39 0.46 -6.43 -0.17
CA ILE A 39 -0.15 -6.58 1.16
C ILE A 39 0.93 -6.75 2.23
N VAL A 40 1.92 -7.61 1.98
CA VAL A 40 3.05 -7.85 2.90
C VAL A 40 3.83 -6.55 3.13
N THR A 41 4.13 -5.81 2.06
CA THR A 41 4.81 -4.51 2.15
C THR A 41 4.02 -3.51 2.99
N ALA A 42 2.70 -3.42 2.80
CA ALA A 42 1.85 -2.56 3.63
C ALA A 42 1.90 -2.96 5.12
N THR A 43 1.88 -4.26 5.40
CA THR A 43 1.93 -4.80 6.76
C THR A 43 3.25 -4.44 7.45
N HIS A 44 4.38 -4.52 6.74
CA HIS A 44 5.69 -4.12 7.27
C HIS A 44 5.81 -2.61 7.51
N LEU A 45 5.17 -1.78 6.69
CA LEU A 45 5.21 -0.32 6.83
C LEU A 45 4.26 0.21 7.91
N ALA A 46 3.13 -0.47 8.16
CA ALA A 46 2.06 -0.01 9.05
C ALA A 46 2.53 0.42 10.46
N PRO A 47 3.43 -0.30 11.17
CA PRO A 47 3.91 0.11 12.50
C PRO A 47 4.62 1.47 12.51
N THR A 48 5.34 1.80 11.43
CA THR A 48 6.10 3.05 11.30
C THR A 48 5.27 4.20 10.71
N PHE A 49 4.21 3.87 9.97
CA PHE A 49 3.29 4.85 9.40
C PHE A 49 2.49 5.57 10.50
N HIS A 50 2.00 4.81 11.49
CA HIS A 50 1.17 5.35 12.58
C HIS A 50 1.97 6.23 13.56
N SER A 51 3.26 5.93 13.73
CA SER A 51 4.14 6.67 14.64
C SER A 51 4.45 8.08 14.12
N ARG A 52 4.45 8.32 12.80
CA ARG A 52 4.56 9.68 12.23
C ARG A 52 3.27 10.49 12.42
N ASN A 53 2.11 9.91 12.12
CA ASN A 53 0.82 10.62 12.24
C ASN A 53 0.47 11.02 13.68
N ARG A 54 0.97 10.31 14.70
CA ARG A 54 0.77 10.67 16.12
C ARG A 54 1.56 11.91 16.53
N VAL A 55 2.69 12.21 15.90
CA VAL A 55 3.48 13.41 16.22
C VAL A 55 2.82 14.64 15.62
N GLU A 56 2.43 14.58 14.35
CA GLU A 56 1.76 15.69 13.66
C GLU A 56 0.39 16.03 14.28
N GLY A 57 -0.41 15.01 14.62
CA GLY A 57 -1.70 15.23 15.30
C GLY A 57 -1.57 15.88 16.69
N LYS A 58 -0.42 15.72 17.37
CA LYS A 58 -0.16 16.37 18.67
C LYS A 58 0.35 17.80 18.56
N LEU A 59 1.03 18.18 17.47
CA LEU A 59 1.44 19.57 17.25
C LEU A 59 0.25 20.48 16.90
N SER A 60 -0.77 19.95 16.22
CA SER A 60 -1.94 20.75 15.80
C SER A 60 -2.87 21.19 16.94
N HIS A 61 -2.77 20.62 18.15
CA HIS A 61 -3.67 20.89 19.28
C HIS A 61 -3.08 21.82 20.37
N LYS A 62 -1.93 22.46 20.11
CA LYS A 62 -1.30 23.43 21.03
C LYS A 62 -1.40 24.88 20.53
N GLY A 63 -2.59 25.29 20.08
CA GLY A 63 -2.94 26.67 19.75
C GLY A 63 -3.95 27.22 20.74
#